data_AF-A0A968M230-F1
#
_entry.id   AF-A0A968M230-F1
#
_cell.length_a   1.000
_cell.length_b   1.000
_cell.length_c   1.000
_cell.angle_alpha   90.00
_cell.angle_beta   90.00
_cell.angle_gamma   90.00
#
_symmetry.space_group_name_H-M   'P 1'
#
loop_
_entity.id
_entity.type
_entity.pdbx_description
1 polymer ?
#
loop_
_entity_poly.entity_id
_entity_poly.type
_entity_poly.pdbx_seq_one_letter_code
_entity_poly.pdbx_strand_id
1 'polypeptide(L)'
;MASPITDRLQVWAQATDLTAAERQLQELAQGKSQGEPLRLTVVGPPASGKTSLVQGLMGEGGRTEPTLQAAPQGIVHGWQVWDTPGVTAVPATALAAAEASDLVLLVLERPDRLGLGDWLQRREIPVLAVQTKTDLWADDGAQRQRIQASLPAGVPLISVAARPAPRWVQRVDRQGRRQSQRLEVGPPQLAPLPAGLQALAAHGALWQRGQRGPVVGTFGAGDRPAAVGG
;
A
#
# COMPACT_ATOMS: atom_id res chain seq x y z
N MET A 1 -29.64 -17.48 10.41
CA MET A 1 -28.20 -17.78 10.52
C MET A 1 -27.48 -16.85 9.57
N ALA A 2 -26.87 -15.79 10.10
CA ALA A 2 -26.16 -14.80 9.28
C ALA A 2 -24.90 -15.43 8.67
N SER A 3 -24.59 -15.08 7.42
CA SER A 3 -23.45 -15.61 6.69
C SER A 3 -22.14 -15.03 7.24
N PRO A 4 -21.06 -15.82 7.43
CA PRO A 4 -19.77 -15.35 7.96
C PRO A 4 -19.06 -14.32 7.06
N ILE A 5 -19.58 -14.08 5.86
CA ILE A 5 -19.15 -12.98 4.97
C ILE A 5 -19.73 -11.64 5.45
N THR A 6 -20.95 -11.63 5.99
CA THR A 6 -21.64 -10.41 6.44
C THR A 6 -20.97 -9.84 7.71
N ASP A 7 -20.48 -10.69 8.60
CA ASP A 7 -19.70 -10.26 9.78
C ASP A 7 -18.30 -9.74 9.41
N ARG A 8 -17.67 -10.32 8.38
CA ARG A 8 -16.38 -9.83 7.85
C ARG A 8 -16.51 -8.50 7.12
N LEU A 9 -17.64 -8.27 6.46
CA LEU A 9 -17.98 -6.98 5.85
C LEU A 9 -18.39 -5.94 6.90
N GLN A 10 -18.97 -6.34 8.04
CA GLN A 10 -19.29 -5.42 9.14
C GLN A 10 -18.05 -4.90 9.88
N VAL A 11 -16.96 -5.67 9.93
CA VAL A 11 -15.65 -5.17 10.41
C VAL A 11 -15.01 -4.18 9.41
N TRP A 12 -15.35 -4.28 8.12
CA TRP A 12 -14.94 -3.31 7.08
C TRP A 12 -15.87 -2.09 6.99
N ALA A 13 -17.12 -2.21 7.42
CA ALA A 13 -18.14 -1.17 7.33
C ALA A 13 -18.05 -0.05 8.38
N GLN A 14 -17.03 -0.05 9.25
CA GLN A 14 -16.68 1.14 10.05
C GLN A 14 -15.73 2.11 9.31
N ALA A 15 -15.45 1.86 8.03
CA ALA A 15 -14.70 2.75 7.16
C ALA A 15 -15.66 3.60 6.30
N THR A 16 -16.32 4.57 6.92
CA THR A 16 -17.23 5.53 6.24
C THR A 16 -16.49 6.47 5.26
N ASP A 17 -15.16 6.40 5.20
CA ASP A 17 -14.29 7.37 4.52
C ASP A 17 -13.54 6.82 3.28
N LEU A 18 -13.64 5.52 2.98
CA LEU A 18 -12.97 4.95 1.80
C LEU A 18 -13.49 5.55 0.47
N THR A 19 -14.78 5.88 0.41
CA THR A 19 -15.47 6.38 -0.80
C THR A 19 -14.94 7.70 -1.40
N ALA A 20 -14.25 8.53 -0.62
CA ALA A 20 -13.72 9.81 -1.09
C ALA A 20 -12.32 9.63 -1.71
N ALA A 21 -11.42 8.93 -1.02
CA ALA A 21 -10.09 8.58 -1.54
C ALA A 21 -10.19 7.68 -2.79
N GLU A 22 -11.18 6.80 -2.84
CA GLU A 22 -11.51 5.96 -4.00
C GLU A 22 -11.87 6.78 -5.24
N ARG A 23 -12.77 7.76 -5.10
CA ARG A 23 -13.19 8.62 -6.23
C ARG A 23 -12.02 9.39 -6.84
N GLN A 24 -11.15 9.93 -5.99
CA GLN A 24 -9.99 10.71 -6.43
C GLN A 24 -8.95 9.87 -7.17
N LEU A 25 -8.70 8.64 -6.70
CA LEU A 25 -7.81 7.69 -7.40
C LEU A 25 -8.40 7.23 -8.74
N GLN A 26 -9.72 7.08 -8.82
CA GLN A 26 -10.41 6.71 -10.06
C GLN A 26 -10.23 7.78 -11.15
N GLU A 27 -10.39 9.05 -10.80
CA GLU A 27 -10.20 10.19 -11.71
C GLU A 27 -8.74 10.28 -12.20
N LEU A 28 -7.77 10.12 -11.31
CA LEU A 28 -6.34 10.12 -11.65
C LEU A 28 -5.97 8.96 -12.60
N ALA A 29 -6.48 7.77 -12.33
CA ALA A 29 -6.20 6.59 -13.13
C ALA A 29 -6.81 6.72 -14.55
N GLN A 30 -7.97 7.37 -14.69
CA GLN A 30 -8.59 7.67 -15.99
C GLN A 30 -7.82 8.74 -16.78
N GLY A 31 -7.12 9.66 -16.10
CA GLY A 31 -6.35 10.74 -16.72
C GLY A 31 -4.95 10.33 -17.20
N LYS A 32 -4.37 9.25 -16.67
CA LYS A 32 -3.04 8.78 -17.09
C LYS A 32 -3.10 7.95 -18.37
N SER A 33 -2.38 8.42 -19.39
CA SER A 33 -2.23 7.77 -20.69
C SER A 33 -1.68 6.35 -20.56
N GLN A 34 -2.24 5.44 -21.35
CA GLN A 34 -1.89 4.02 -21.39
C GLN A 34 -0.38 3.82 -21.58
N GLY A 35 0.33 3.41 -20.51
CA GLY A 35 1.74 2.98 -20.62
C GLY A 35 2.60 3.23 -19.38
N GLU A 36 2.28 4.23 -18.55
CA GLU A 36 3.07 4.52 -17.34
C GLU A 36 2.47 3.89 -16.08
N PRO A 37 3.27 3.19 -15.25
CA PRO A 37 2.80 2.67 -13.99
C PRO A 37 2.47 3.81 -13.01
N LEU A 38 1.41 3.63 -12.22
CA LEU A 38 1.07 4.57 -11.16
C LEU A 38 2.18 4.60 -10.10
N ARG A 39 2.53 5.78 -9.63
CA ARG A 39 3.56 6.00 -8.63
C ARG A 39 2.98 5.91 -7.23
N LEU A 40 3.47 4.93 -6.48
CA LEU A 40 3.23 4.75 -5.06
C LEU A 40 4.48 5.18 -4.28
N THR A 41 4.43 6.30 -3.55
CA THR A 41 5.57 6.75 -2.76
C THR A 41 5.36 6.49 -1.28
N VAL A 42 6.38 5.94 -0.64
CA VAL A 42 6.38 5.61 0.79
C VAL A 42 7.07 6.72 1.57
N VAL A 43 6.33 7.44 2.40
CA VAL A 43 6.79 8.64 3.12
C VAL A 43 6.58 8.46 4.61
N GLY A 44 7.41 9.12 5.43
CA GLY A 44 7.28 9.09 6.88
C GLY A 44 8.58 9.39 7.63
N PRO A 45 8.52 9.49 8.97
CA PRO A 45 9.67 9.81 9.81
C PRO A 45 10.85 8.84 9.62
N PRO A 46 12.09 9.23 9.99
CA PRO A 46 13.19 8.28 10.11
C PRO A 46 12.81 7.10 11.01
N ALA A 47 13.34 5.91 10.68
CA ALA A 47 13.10 4.67 11.43
C ALA A 47 11.64 4.22 11.58
N SER A 48 10.68 4.83 10.89
CA SER A 48 9.26 4.42 10.86
C SER A 48 9.02 3.07 10.17
N GLY A 49 10.05 2.44 9.58
CA GLY A 49 9.93 1.13 8.95
C GLY A 49 9.56 1.16 7.46
N LYS A 50 9.68 2.31 6.78
CA LYS A 50 9.44 2.45 5.32
C LYS A 50 10.18 1.42 4.50
N THR A 51 11.49 1.33 4.64
CA THR A 51 12.31 0.38 3.86
C THR A 51 11.93 -1.06 4.15
N SER A 52 11.60 -1.41 5.40
CA SER A 52 11.09 -2.76 5.73
C SER A 52 9.73 -3.02 5.08
N LEU A 53 8.86 -2.01 5.02
CA LEU A 53 7.57 -2.10 4.35
C LEU A 53 7.74 -2.34 2.85
N VAL A 54 8.63 -1.57 2.21
CA VAL A 54 8.90 -1.70 0.77
C VAL A 54 9.52 -3.06 0.45
N GLN A 55 10.55 -3.48 1.16
CA GLN A 55 11.15 -4.82 0.98
C GLN A 55 10.10 -5.92 1.15
N GLY A 56 9.29 -5.85 2.20
CA GLY A 56 8.24 -6.85 2.40
C GLY A 56 7.17 -6.84 1.30
N LEU A 57 6.81 -5.67 0.74
CA LEU A 57 5.92 -5.56 -0.42
C LEU A 57 6.52 -6.19 -1.68
N MET A 58 7.84 -6.07 -1.85
CA MET A 58 8.60 -6.69 -2.94
C MET A 58 8.82 -8.20 -2.75
N GLY A 59 8.44 -8.76 -1.59
CA GLY A 59 8.76 -10.15 -1.22
C GLY A 59 10.23 -10.36 -0.86
N GLU A 60 10.98 -9.29 -0.64
CA GLU A 60 12.40 -9.31 -0.28
C GLU A 60 12.56 -9.34 1.25
N GLY A 61 13.45 -10.20 1.73
CA GLY A 61 13.86 -10.24 3.14
C GLY A 61 15.32 -9.83 3.26
N GLY A 62 15.66 -8.94 4.20
CA GLY A 62 17.05 -8.50 4.34
C GLY A 62 17.32 -7.48 5.43
N ARG A 63 18.59 -7.07 5.51
CA ARG A 63 18.98 -5.87 6.27
C ARG A 63 18.44 -4.65 5.53
N THR A 64 17.75 -3.79 6.26
CA THR A 64 17.33 -2.47 5.78
C THR A 64 18.43 -1.46 6.07
N GLU A 65 19.00 -0.89 5.02
CA GLU A 65 19.82 0.31 5.14
C GLU A 65 18.92 1.55 5.08
N PRO A 66 19.29 2.65 5.76
CA PRO A 66 18.55 3.90 5.64
C PRO A 66 18.60 4.42 4.20
N THR A 67 17.43 4.64 3.61
CA THR A 67 17.30 5.29 2.31
C THR A 67 17.73 6.76 2.41
N LEU A 68 18.68 7.17 1.57
CA LEU A 68 19.23 8.54 1.56
C LEU A 68 18.67 9.41 0.43
N GLN A 69 18.07 8.80 -0.59
CA GLN A 69 17.49 9.47 -1.75
C GLN A 69 16.15 8.81 -2.12
N ALA A 70 15.23 9.56 -2.71
CA ALA A 70 14.00 8.97 -3.23
C ALA A 70 14.32 8.15 -4.49
N ALA A 71 14.01 6.86 -4.51
CA ALA A 71 14.35 5.99 -5.62
C ALA A 71 13.28 4.93 -5.89
N PRO A 72 13.04 4.57 -7.17
CA PRO A 72 12.17 3.46 -7.52
C PRO A 72 12.76 2.15 -7.00
N GLN A 73 11.93 1.32 -6.38
CA GLN A 73 12.33 0.01 -5.83
C GLN A 73 11.83 -1.14 -6.70
N GLY A 74 10.68 -0.98 -7.36
CA GLY A 74 10.13 -1.96 -8.30
C GLY A 74 8.62 -1.82 -8.45
N ILE A 75 8.00 -2.80 -9.09
CA ILE A 75 6.55 -2.76 -9.39
C ILE A 75 5.82 -3.77 -8.50
N VAL A 76 4.80 -3.30 -7.79
CA VAL A 76 3.92 -4.12 -6.93
C VAL A 76 2.48 -3.84 -7.30
N HIS A 77 1.74 -4.88 -7.72
CA HIS A 77 0.32 -4.75 -8.11
C HIS A 77 0.03 -3.62 -9.12
N GLY A 78 0.95 -3.39 -10.08
CA GLY A 78 0.82 -2.33 -11.09
C GLY A 78 1.30 -0.94 -10.64
N TRP A 79 1.78 -0.81 -9.40
CA TRP A 79 2.34 0.42 -8.87
C TRP A 79 3.87 0.42 -8.91
N GLN A 80 4.47 1.45 -9.47
CA GLN A 80 5.89 1.74 -9.29
C GLN A 80 6.10 2.27 -7.87
N VAL A 81 6.71 1.46 -7.02
CA VAL A 81 6.98 1.78 -5.62
C VAL A 81 8.24 2.61 -5.50
N TRP A 82 8.18 3.70 -4.75
CA TRP A 82 9.31 4.56 -4.40
C TRP A 82 9.52 4.59 -2.89
N ASP A 83 10.73 4.28 -2.44
CA ASP A 83 11.14 4.52 -1.05
C ASP A 83 11.77 5.91 -0.93
N THR A 84 11.58 6.56 0.22
CA THR A 84 12.12 7.91 0.47
C THR A 84 12.99 7.95 1.72
N PRO A 85 13.90 8.94 1.83
CA PRO A 85 14.52 9.25 3.10
C PRO A 85 13.49 9.61 4.17
N GLY A 86 13.91 9.56 5.43
CA GLY A 86 13.10 10.06 6.55
C GLY A 86 12.84 11.55 6.41
N VAL A 87 11.58 11.97 6.55
CA VAL A 87 11.17 13.37 6.27
C VAL A 87 11.95 14.37 7.13
N THR A 88 12.22 14.08 8.40
CA THR A 88 13.00 15.00 9.25
C THR A 88 14.50 15.02 8.94
N ALA A 89 15.00 14.02 8.21
CA ALA A 89 16.41 13.94 7.81
C ALA A 89 16.63 14.65 6.47
N VAL A 90 15.73 14.44 5.49
CA VAL A 90 15.82 15.07 4.16
C VAL A 90 14.42 15.51 3.69
N PRO A 91 13.89 16.63 4.23
CA PRO A 91 12.51 17.04 4.00
C PRO A 91 12.21 17.32 2.53
N ALA A 92 13.07 18.10 1.86
CA ALA A 92 12.84 18.53 0.48
C ALA A 92 12.70 17.33 -0.48
N THR A 93 13.58 16.33 -0.35
CA THR A 93 13.55 15.12 -1.20
C THR A 93 12.32 14.26 -0.93
N ALA A 94 11.97 14.05 0.34
CA ALA A 94 10.81 13.21 0.68
C ALA A 94 9.49 13.86 0.26
N LEU A 95 9.34 15.17 0.46
CA LEU A 95 8.11 15.91 0.12
C LEU A 95 7.95 16.11 -1.39
N ALA A 96 9.03 16.41 -2.12
CA ALA A 96 8.99 16.49 -3.59
C ALA A 96 8.62 15.13 -4.21
N ALA A 97 9.11 14.02 -3.64
CA ALA A 97 8.71 12.69 -4.07
C ALA A 97 7.21 12.43 -3.81
N ALA A 98 6.69 12.90 -2.67
CA ALA A 98 5.28 12.78 -2.31
C ALA A 98 4.37 13.56 -3.28
N GLU A 99 4.73 14.81 -3.61
CA GLU A 99 3.97 15.67 -4.54
C GLU A 99 3.87 15.08 -5.94
N ALA A 100 4.88 14.34 -6.39
CA ALA A 100 4.90 13.71 -7.70
C ALA A 100 4.18 12.35 -7.74
N SER A 101 3.48 11.95 -6.67
CA SER A 101 2.88 10.61 -6.53
C SER A 101 1.39 10.58 -6.82
N ASP A 102 0.92 9.44 -7.32
CA ASP A 102 -0.52 9.19 -7.47
C ASP A 102 -1.15 8.70 -6.17
N LEU A 103 -0.35 8.02 -5.32
CA LEU A 103 -0.74 7.58 -4.00
C LEU A 103 0.47 7.65 -3.06
N VAL A 104 0.24 8.13 -1.84
CA VAL A 104 1.24 8.15 -0.77
C VAL A 104 0.88 7.14 0.31
N LEU A 105 1.83 6.26 0.64
CA LEU A 105 1.81 5.49 1.88
C LEU A 105 2.45 6.32 2.99
N LEU A 106 1.64 6.83 3.91
CA LEU A 106 2.12 7.55 5.09
C LEU A 106 2.46 6.56 6.20
N VAL A 107 3.74 6.25 6.36
CA VAL A 107 4.24 5.24 7.29
C VAL A 107 4.52 5.84 8.66
N LEU A 108 3.82 5.33 9.67
CA LEU A 108 3.84 5.84 11.02
C LEU A 108 4.07 4.71 12.03
N GLU A 109 5.04 4.89 12.93
CA GLU A 109 5.13 4.08 14.16
C GLU A 109 4.33 4.74 15.30
N ARG A 110 4.22 6.07 15.26
CA ARG A 110 3.73 6.95 16.32
C ARG A 110 2.80 8.01 15.71
N PRO A 111 2.00 8.71 16.53
CA PRO A 111 1.14 9.80 16.05
C PRO A 111 1.90 10.77 15.15
N ASP A 112 1.24 11.27 14.11
CA ASP A 112 1.82 12.18 13.14
C ASP A 112 2.05 13.56 13.77
N ARG A 113 3.21 13.73 14.40
CA ARG A 113 3.63 15.00 15.00
C ARG A 113 4.20 15.99 13.99
N LEU A 114 4.39 15.54 12.74
CA LEU A 114 4.95 16.37 11.68
C LEU A 114 3.85 17.03 10.84
N GLY A 115 2.59 16.64 11.03
CA GLY A 115 1.46 17.15 10.25
C GLY A 115 1.55 16.75 8.77
N LEU A 116 2.14 15.59 8.48
CA LEU A 116 2.28 15.09 7.11
C LEU A 116 0.93 14.72 6.51
N GLY A 117 0.02 14.13 7.29
CA GLY A 117 -1.35 13.85 6.86
C GLY A 117 -2.05 15.12 6.41
N ASP A 118 -2.06 16.16 7.24
CA ASP A 118 -2.68 17.46 6.94
C ASP A 118 -2.02 18.15 5.73
N TRP A 119 -0.69 18.01 5.60
CA TRP A 119 0.05 18.58 4.48
C TRP A 119 -0.27 17.89 3.15
N LEU A 120 -0.39 16.56 3.16
CA LEU A 120 -0.74 15.75 1.99
C LEU A 120 -2.19 16.00 1.56
N GLN A 121 -3.12 16.06 2.52
CA GLN A 121 -4.54 16.32 2.24
C GLN A 121 -4.76 17.71 1.64
N ARG A 122 -4.08 18.75 2.15
CA ARG A 122 -4.15 20.11 1.59
C ARG A 122 -3.65 20.23 0.15
N ARG A 123 -2.89 19.25 -0.32
CA ARG A 123 -2.39 19.16 -1.69
C ARG A 123 -3.23 18.25 -2.57
N GLU A 124 -4.34 17.74 -2.03
CA GLU A 124 -5.21 16.81 -2.74
C GLU A 124 -4.40 15.59 -3.23
N ILE A 125 -3.46 15.10 -2.42
CA ILE A 125 -2.73 13.88 -2.72
C ILE A 125 -3.43 12.72 -2.01
N PRO A 126 -3.82 11.64 -2.70
CA PRO A 126 -4.39 10.46 -2.04
C PRO A 126 -3.42 9.86 -1.02
N VAL A 127 -3.90 9.57 0.19
CA VAL A 127 -3.10 9.02 1.28
C VAL A 127 -3.72 7.76 1.86
N LEU A 128 -2.89 6.75 2.05
CA LEU A 128 -3.16 5.61 2.91
C LEU A 128 -2.14 5.61 4.06
N ALA A 129 -2.61 5.75 5.30
CA ALA A 129 -1.74 5.65 6.45
C ALA A 129 -1.45 4.19 6.79
N VAL A 130 -0.19 3.89 7.13
CA VAL A 130 0.28 2.57 7.49
C VAL A 130 0.95 2.63 8.85
N GLN A 131 0.30 2.06 9.86
CA GLN A 131 0.93 1.81 11.14
C GLN A 131 1.88 0.62 11.02
N THR A 132 3.16 0.83 11.29
CA THR A 132 4.18 -0.22 11.31
C THR A 132 4.53 -0.67 12.72
N LYS A 133 5.33 -1.75 12.81
CA LYS A 133 5.85 -2.31 14.07
C LYS A 133 4.76 -2.66 15.07
N THR A 134 3.59 -3.08 14.58
CA THR A 134 2.44 -3.43 15.42
C THR A 134 2.75 -4.53 16.42
N ASP A 135 3.70 -5.40 16.10
CA ASP A 135 4.25 -6.44 16.95
C ASP A 135 5.00 -5.92 18.20
N LEU A 136 5.43 -4.66 18.21
CA LEU A 136 6.08 -4.02 19.36
C LEU A 136 5.10 -3.38 20.35
N TRP A 137 3.84 -3.19 19.96
CA TRP A 137 2.84 -2.50 20.75
C TRP A 137 1.85 -3.52 21.34
N ALA A 138 2.01 -3.85 22.61
CA ALA A 138 1.07 -4.66 23.39
C ALA A 138 0.12 -3.74 24.16
N ASP A 139 -0.66 -2.92 23.45
CA ASP A 139 -1.48 -1.86 24.06
C ASP A 139 -2.96 -1.89 23.65
N ASP A 140 -3.51 -3.06 23.34
CA ASP A 140 -4.92 -3.28 23.00
C ASP A 140 -5.47 -2.33 21.91
N GLY A 141 -4.59 -1.83 21.03
CA GLY A 141 -4.95 -0.92 19.95
C GLY A 141 -4.93 0.56 20.32
N ALA A 142 -4.53 0.93 21.54
CA ALA A 142 -4.40 2.33 21.95
C ALA A 142 -3.43 3.10 21.04
N GLN A 143 -2.32 2.47 20.61
CA GLN A 143 -1.40 3.10 19.66
C GLN A 143 -2.07 3.40 18.34
N ARG A 144 -2.86 2.46 17.81
CA ARG A 144 -3.61 2.64 16.56
C ARG A 144 -4.58 3.82 16.69
N GLN A 145 -5.30 3.91 17.80
CA GLN A 145 -6.23 5.02 18.06
C GLN A 145 -5.52 6.37 18.15
N ARG A 146 -4.36 6.44 18.83
CA ARG A 146 -3.55 7.67 18.89
C ARG A 146 -3.04 8.09 17.51
N ILE A 147 -2.64 7.14 16.66
CA ILE A 147 -2.24 7.43 15.29
C ILE A 147 -3.45 7.92 14.48
N GLN A 148 -4.58 7.21 14.54
CA GLN A 148 -5.80 7.62 13.83
C GLN A 148 -6.27 9.03 14.23
N ALA A 149 -6.22 9.35 15.53
CA ALA A 149 -6.60 10.66 16.05
C ALA A 149 -5.65 11.80 15.62
N SER A 150 -4.43 11.47 15.19
CA SER A 150 -3.47 12.45 14.64
C SER A 150 -3.58 12.63 13.12
N LEU A 151 -4.37 11.79 12.45
CA LEU A 151 -4.57 11.88 11.02
C LEU A 151 -5.79 12.76 10.72
N PRO A 152 -5.80 13.44 9.57
CA PRO A 152 -7.01 14.12 9.12
C PRO A 152 -8.18 13.15 8.96
N ALA A 153 -9.39 13.67 9.17
CA ALA A 153 -10.62 12.95 8.86
C ALA A 153 -10.60 12.47 7.40
N GLY A 154 -11.06 11.26 7.13
CA GLY A 154 -10.96 10.68 5.79
C GLY A 154 -9.77 9.76 5.55
N VAL A 155 -8.67 9.89 6.30
CA VAL A 155 -7.45 9.12 6.01
C VAL A 155 -7.54 7.70 6.58
N PRO A 156 -7.57 6.65 5.73
CA PRO A 156 -7.62 5.27 6.20
C PRO A 156 -6.29 4.86 6.85
N LEU A 157 -6.37 4.05 7.90
CA LEU A 157 -5.21 3.51 8.63
C LEU A 157 -5.21 1.97 8.65
N ILE A 158 -4.16 1.39 8.06
CA ILE A 158 -3.89 -0.05 8.08
C ILE A 158 -2.71 -0.34 9.01
N SER A 159 -2.82 -1.41 9.80
CA SER A 159 -1.80 -1.82 10.77
C SER A 159 -1.06 -3.06 10.24
N VAL A 160 0.27 -3.00 10.19
CA VAL A 160 1.14 -4.08 9.68
C VAL A 160 2.37 -4.32 10.56
N ALA A 161 2.98 -5.50 10.42
CA ALA A 161 4.31 -5.79 10.96
C ALA A 161 5.23 -6.21 9.80
N ALA A 162 5.83 -5.22 9.13
CA ALA A 162 6.71 -5.45 7.98
C ALA A 162 7.98 -6.24 8.35
N ARG A 163 8.43 -6.11 9.60
CA ARG A 163 9.53 -6.90 10.16
C ARG A 163 9.19 -7.27 11.61
N PRO A 164 8.53 -8.41 11.84
CA PRO A 164 8.15 -8.82 13.18
C PRO A 164 9.37 -8.98 14.10
N ALA A 165 9.24 -8.52 15.33
CA ALA A 165 10.26 -8.67 16.35
C ALA A 165 10.53 -10.16 16.62
N PRO A 166 11.79 -10.54 16.89
CA PRO A 166 12.13 -11.90 17.25
C PRO A 166 11.37 -12.29 18.53
N ARG A 167 10.67 -13.43 18.49
CA ARG A 167 9.97 -13.96 19.67
C ARG A 167 10.84 -15.00 20.36
N TRP A 168 10.93 -14.92 21.68
CA TRP A 168 11.53 -15.96 22.49
C TRP A 168 10.50 -17.05 22.74
N VAL A 169 10.86 -18.31 22.47
CA VAL A 169 9.96 -19.45 22.73
C VAL A 169 10.65 -20.37 23.70
N GLN A 170 9.94 -20.72 24.75
CA GLN A 170 10.39 -21.77 25.65
C GLN A 170 10.05 -23.11 25.00
N ARG A 171 11.08 -23.85 24.56
CA ARG A 171 10.94 -25.25 24.20
C ARG A 171 11.29 -26.09 25.40
N VAL A 172 10.43 -27.05 25.70
CA VAL A 172 10.75 -28.09 26.68
C VAL A 172 11.43 -29.22 25.90
N ASP A 173 12.68 -29.51 26.22
CA ASP A 173 13.38 -30.62 25.59
C ASP A 173 12.79 -31.98 26.04
N ARG A 174 13.26 -33.07 25.42
CA ARG A 174 12.81 -34.44 25.77
C ARG A 174 13.13 -34.84 27.22
N GLN A 175 13.91 -34.06 27.94
CA GLN A 175 14.29 -34.27 29.34
C GLN A 175 13.49 -33.37 30.30
N GLY A 176 12.50 -32.62 29.80
CA GLY A 176 11.67 -31.73 30.61
C GLY A 176 12.32 -30.39 30.93
N ARG A 177 13.50 -30.08 30.36
CA ARG A 177 14.19 -28.82 30.64
C ARG A 177 13.66 -27.72 29.72
N ARG A 178 13.30 -26.58 30.31
CA ARG A 178 12.90 -25.38 29.58
C ARG A 178 14.14 -24.71 28.99
N GLN A 179 14.27 -24.77 27.68
CA GLN A 179 15.26 -23.99 26.94
C GLN A 179 14.56 -22.81 26.27
N SER A 180 14.96 -21.60 26.64
CA SER A 180 14.60 -20.39 25.90
C SER A 180 15.38 -20.37 24.60
N GLN A 181 14.73 -20.72 23.49
CA GLN A 181 15.30 -20.54 22.16
C GLN A 181 14.72 -19.27 21.54
N ARG A 182 15.59 -18.43 20.99
CA ARG A 182 15.17 -17.31 20.14
C ARG A 182 14.61 -17.92 18.86
N LEU A 183 13.31 -17.79 18.61
CA LEU A 183 12.76 -18.21 17.32
C LEU A 183 13.22 -17.24 16.22
N GLU A 184 13.27 -17.79 15.02
CA GLU A 184 13.34 -17.09 13.76
C GLU A 184 12.38 -15.90 13.70
N VAL A 185 12.85 -14.84 13.04
CA VAL A 185 12.04 -13.69 12.67
C VAL A 185 10.84 -14.21 11.88
N GLY A 186 9.62 -14.04 12.40
CA GLY A 186 8.41 -14.44 11.70
C GLY A 186 8.28 -13.70 10.35
N PRO A 187 7.56 -14.26 9.38
CA PRO A 187 7.40 -13.62 8.06
C PRO A 187 6.69 -12.27 8.20
N PRO A 188 6.97 -11.29 7.30
CA PRO A 188 6.27 -10.02 7.26
C PRO A 188 4.74 -10.20 7.28
N GLN A 189 4.06 -9.49 8.18
CA GLN A 189 2.61 -9.52 8.31
C GLN A 189 2.03 -8.37 7.50
N LEU A 190 2.07 -8.53 6.17
CA LEU A 190 1.61 -7.53 5.21
C LEU A 190 0.27 -7.85 4.56
N ALA A 191 -0.35 -9.00 4.86
CA ALA A 191 -1.61 -9.44 4.24
C ALA A 191 -2.72 -8.36 4.13
N PRO A 192 -2.91 -7.44 5.09
CA PRO A 192 -3.89 -6.37 4.96
C PRO A 192 -3.57 -5.32 3.88
N LEU A 193 -2.29 -5.15 3.51
CA LEU A 193 -1.85 -4.07 2.64
C LEU A 193 -2.12 -4.32 1.15
N PRO A 194 -1.86 -5.50 0.56
CA PRO A 194 -2.33 -5.83 -0.78
C PRO A 194 -3.84 -5.70 -0.92
N ALA A 195 -4.62 -6.10 0.08
CA ALA A 195 -6.07 -5.94 0.07
C ALA A 195 -6.48 -4.46 0.11
N GLY A 196 -5.80 -3.62 0.90
CA GLY A 196 -6.01 -2.18 0.90
C GLY A 196 -5.64 -1.51 -0.42
N LEU A 197 -4.48 -1.84 -0.99
CA LEU A 197 -4.04 -1.35 -2.29
C LEU A 197 -4.96 -1.83 -3.42
N GLN A 198 -5.42 -3.08 -3.36
CA GLN A 198 -6.38 -3.64 -4.32
C GLN A 198 -7.77 -3.06 -4.12
N ALA A 199 -8.23 -2.80 -2.89
CA ALA A 199 -9.51 -2.13 -2.67
C ALA A 199 -9.48 -0.73 -3.28
N LEU A 200 -8.42 0.03 -3.03
CA LEU A 200 -8.17 1.34 -3.65
C LEU A 200 -8.09 1.22 -5.19
N ALA A 201 -7.44 0.18 -5.72
CA ALA A 201 -7.31 -0.05 -7.16
C ALA A 201 -8.54 -0.69 -7.85
N ALA A 202 -9.42 -1.36 -7.11
CA ALA A 202 -10.61 -2.04 -7.63
C ALA A 202 -11.85 -1.15 -7.56
N HIS A 203 -11.91 -0.23 -6.60
CA HIS A 203 -12.99 0.75 -6.49
C HIS A 203 -12.75 1.98 -7.36
N GLY A 204 -11.51 2.21 -7.81
CA GLY A 204 -11.22 2.98 -9.02
C GLY A 204 -11.17 2.07 -10.25
N ALA A 205 -12.27 1.95 -10.99
CA ALA A 205 -12.42 1.01 -12.09
C ALA A 205 -11.34 1.12 -13.21
N LEU A 206 -10.23 0.37 -13.08
CA LEU A 206 -9.23 0.27 -14.14
C LEU A 206 -8.58 -1.11 -14.30
N TRP A 207 -9.36 -2.18 -14.18
CA TRP A 207 -8.92 -3.51 -14.67
C TRP A 207 -10.00 -4.32 -15.39
N GLN A 208 -11.07 -3.70 -15.90
CA GLN A 208 -12.02 -4.40 -16.77
C GLN A 208 -12.03 -3.87 -18.22
N ARG A 209 -11.04 -4.32 -19.01
CA ARG A 209 -11.21 -4.90 -20.36
C ARG A 209 -9.84 -5.32 -20.92
N GLY A 210 -9.23 -6.33 -20.29
CA GLY A 210 -8.07 -7.04 -20.84
C GLY A 210 -8.41 -8.44 -21.41
N GLN A 211 -9.62 -8.95 -21.19
CA GLN A 211 -10.06 -10.24 -21.73
C GLN A 211 -11.56 -10.23 -22.05
N ARG A 212 -11.92 -9.77 -23.24
CA ARG A 212 -13.03 -10.33 -24.01
C ARG A 212 -12.53 -10.44 -25.45
N GLY A 213 -12.27 -11.67 -25.89
CA GLY A 213 -11.89 -11.94 -27.27
C GLY A 213 -13.03 -11.61 -28.25
N PRO A 214 -12.76 -11.58 -29.55
CA PRO A 214 -13.84 -11.56 -30.54
C PRO A 214 -14.36 -12.98 -30.79
N VAL A 215 -15.61 -13.23 -30.43
CA VAL A 215 -16.43 -14.26 -31.07
C VAL A 215 -16.92 -13.69 -32.41
N VAL A 216 -16.33 -14.23 -33.48
CA VAL A 216 -16.87 -14.60 -34.81
C VAL A 216 -17.91 -13.69 -35.48
N GLY A 217 -17.60 -13.29 -36.73
CA GLY A 217 -18.58 -12.78 -37.68
C GLY A 217 -18.01 -12.54 -39.09
N THR A 218 -18.06 -13.58 -39.93
CA THR A 218 -18.24 -13.58 -41.39
C THR A 218 -17.97 -12.28 -42.19
N PHE A 219 -16.98 -12.34 -43.10
CA PHE A 219 -16.97 -11.55 -44.33
C PHE A 219 -16.99 -12.48 -45.55
N GLY A 220 -18.14 -12.52 -46.20
CA GLY A 220 -18.26 -12.77 -47.63
C GLY A 220 -18.48 -11.44 -48.37
N ALA A 221 -18.30 -11.48 -49.69
CA ALA A 221 -18.34 -10.38 -50.66
C ALA A 221 -17.12 -9.46 -50.62
N GLY A 222 -16.45 -9.14 -51.72
CA GLY A 222 -16.78 -9.30 -53.12
C GLY A 222 -15.83 -8.39 -53.91
N ASP A 223 -15.68 -8.70 -55.19
CA ASP A 223 -14.83 -8.01 -56.16
C ASP A 223 -14.86 -6.49 -56.07
N ARG A 224 -13.68 -5.86 -56.23
CA ARG A 224 -13.56 -4.52 -56.77
C ARG A 224 -12.89 -4.60 -58.15
N PRO A 225 -13.50 -4.06 -59.22
CA PRO A 225 -12.79 -3.86 -60.47
C PRO A 225 -11.86 -2.64 -60.36
N ALA A 226 -10.70 -2.78 -60.98
CA ALA A 226 -9.75 -1.72 -61.22
C ALA A 226 -10.26 -0.78 -62.32
N ALA A 227 -10.16 0.53 -62.10
CA ALA A 227 -10.26 1.53 -63.15
C ALA A 227 -9.25 2.64 -62.86
N VAL A 228 -8.17 2.70 -63.66
CA VAL A 228 -7.59 3.92 -64.24
C VAL A 228 -6.81 3.50 -65.50
N GLY A 229 -7.27 3.97 -66.66
CA GLY A 229 -6.60 3.84 -67.95
C GLY A 229 -7.43 4.58 -69.01
N GLY A 230 -6.92 5.72 -69.48
CA GLY A 230 -7.58 6.62 -70.44
C GLY A 230 -7.12 8.05 -70.27
#